data_AF-A0AAE3LJF5-F1
#
_entry.id   AF-A0AAE3LJF5-F1
#
_cell.length_a   1.000
_cell.length_b   1.000
_cell.length_c   1.000
_cell.angle_alpha   90.00
_cell.angle_beta   90.00
_cell.angle_gamma   90.00
#
_symmetry.space_group_name_H-M   'P 1'
#
loop_
_entity.id
_entity.type
_entity.pdbx_description
1 polymer ?
#
loop_
_entity_poly.entity_id
_entity_poly.type
_entity_poly.pdbx_seq_one_letter_code
_entity_poly.pdbx_strand_id
1 'polypeptide(L)'
;MSTVPPADAPTAEDLAPVFEVLEVRHEDDRILYVGRPRAPLSTVESELAPLFYERGFDLQLTARSGDGNPEHVLVVSERSIGIDGVPWKNLALALATVLTTLYAGTVWYHVDVTADPLNLLRAWPFSLGILTILGVHEFGHYLTSRIHRVDASLPYFIPIPPPFGTAGAIIRMRGRIPNRKALLDIGASGPLAGIVATVVVTVIGLSLDPITVPRSVATSDAARIEFAEPLLLRGLAWLTGQPMSYADPTKQLHPLVFAGWLGMLVTFLNLLPVGQLDGGHVLRALMGPRQETVAAAVPAVLFGFAGVLLLVGDVSVEVGIWVVWGVFTTVLAFFGPATPIREEPLDRKRQAVGLLTFVVGVLCFMPVPFRIIV
;
A
#
# COMPACT_ATOMS: atom_id res chain seq x y z
N MET A 1 10.26 -9.33 35.50
CA MET A 1 11.16 -8.94 36.60
C MET A 1 12.36 -8.21 36.00
N SER A 2 12.24 -6.89 35.88
CA SER A 2 13.33 -5.90 35.90
C SER A 2 12.64 -4.56 36.21
N THR A 3 12.92 -3.99 37.38
CA THR A 3 12.36 -2.70 37.84
C THR A 3 13.30 -1.54 37.49
N VAL A 4 14.25 -1.77 36.57
CA VAL A 4 15.21 -0.77 36.13
C VAL A 4 14.70 -0.23 34.79
N PRO A 5 14.44 1.08 34.67
CA PRO A 5 14.07 1.66 33.38
C PRO A 5 15.20 1.37 32.39
N PRO A 6 14.90 1.06 31.11
CA PRO A 6 15.92 1.03 30.08
C PRO A 6 16.71 2.35 30.15
N ALA A 7 18.04 2.26 30.18
CA ALA A 7 18.93 3.34 30.63
C ALA A 7 18.76 4.68 29.88
N ASP A 8 18.10 4.65 28.71
CA ASP A 8 17.90 5.79 27.83
C ASP A 8 16.50 6.42 27.90
N ALA A 9 15.55 5.89 28.69
CA ALA A 9 14.20 6.46 28.76
C ALA A 9 14.20 7.90 29.34
N PRO A 10 13.39 8.83 28.79
CA PRO A 10 13.17 10.15 29.39
C PRO A 10 12.79 10.11 30.87
N THR A 11 13.36 11.01 31.66
CA THR A 11 13.05 11.13 33.09
C THR A 11 11.80 11.97 33.32
N ALA A 12 11.22 11.92 34.52
CA ALA A 12 10.10 12.80 34.88
C ALA A 12 10.46 14.30 34.80
N GLU A 13 11.73 14.65 35.02
CA GLU A 13 12.23 16.01 34.87
C GLU A 13 12.25 16.47 33.41
N ASP A 14 12.62 15.57 32.49
CA ASP A 14 12.59 15.84 31.04
C ASP A 14 11.16 16.16 30.54
N LEU A 15 10.13 15.63 31.23
CA LEU A 15 8.71 15.77 30.88
C LEU A 15 8.04 16.97 31.55
N ALA A 16 8.58 17.42 32.69
CA ALA A 16 8.01 18.46 33.56
C ALA A 16 7.59 19.79 32.89
N PRO A 17 8.23 20.25 31.79
CA PRO A 17 7.82 21.49 31.11
C PRO A 17 6.39 21.45 30.59
N VAL A 18 5.92 20.28 30.13
CA VAL A 18 4.61 20.14 29.48
C VAL A 18 3.73 19.06 30.09
N PHE A 19 4.28 18.18 30.92
CA PHE A 19 3.56 17.06 31.53
C PHE A 19 4.04 16.80 32.96
N GLU A 20 3.11 16.82 33.92
CA GLU A 20 3.37 16.47 35.31
C GLU A 20 3.23 14.96 35.51
N VAL A 21 4.35 14.28 35.76
CA VAL A 21 4.35 12.85 36.05
C VAL A 21 3.98 12.62 37.51
N LEU A 22 2.90 11.88 37.75
CA LEU A 22 2.45 11.45 39.08
C LEU A 22 3.00 10.08 39.43
N GLU A 23 3.02 9.17 38.45
CA GLU A 23 3.45 7.79 38.62
C GLU A 23 4.12 7.28 37.33
N VAL A 24 5.16 6.47 37.48
CA VAL A 24 5.77 5.73 36.36
C VAL A 24 5.54 4.25 36.60
N ARG A 25 4.86 3.58 35.65
CA ARG A 25 4.66 2.13 35.67
C ARG A 25 5.45 1.47 34.56
N HIS A 26 5.93 0.26 34.82
CA HIS A 26 6.62 -0.56 33.85
C HIS A 26 5.77 -1.80 33.56
N GLU A 27 5.34 -1.96 32.31
CA GLU A 27 4.56 -3.10 31.82
C GLU A 27 5.34 -3.76 30.67
N ASP A 28 6.01 -4.88 30.94
CA ASP A 28 6.80 -5.68 30.00
C ASP A 28 7.68 -4.86 29.03
N ASP A 29 7.17 -4.51 27.85
CA ASP A 29 7.86 -3.75 26.79
C ASP A 29 7.50 -2.25 26.75
N ARG A 30 6.82 -1.76 27.78
CA ARG A 30 6.28 -0.39 27.83
C ARG A 30 6.54 0.30 29.16
N ILE A 31 6.77 1.60 29.07
CA ILE A 31 6.83 2.52 30.20
C ILE A 31 5.58 3.40 30.12
N LEU A 32 4.85 3.48 31.23
CA LEU A 32 3.65 4.31 31.34
C LEU A 32 3.96 5.48 32.26
N TYR A 33 3.98 6.69 31.74
CA TYR A 33 4.02 7.89 32.57
C TYR A 33 2.58 8.36 32.80
N VAL A 34 2.07 8.10 34.00
CA VAL A 34 0.73 8.52 34.42
C VAL A 34 0.85 9.91 35.03
N GLY A 35 0.03 10.84 34.56
CA GLY A 35 0.19 12.23 34.94
C GLY A 35 -0.88 13.17 34.43
N ARG A 36 -0.58 14.46 34.56
CA ARG A 36 -1.47 15.55 34.14
C ARG A 36 -0.76 16.44 33.12
N PRO A 37 -1.39 16.72 31.97
CA PRO A 37 -0.83 17.65 31.00
C PRO A 37 -0.85 19.08 31.58
N ARG A 38 0.28 19.80 31.46
CA ARG A 38 0.40 21.23 31.83
C ARG A 38 0.13 22.16 30.65
N ALA A 39 0.07 21.60 29.44
CA ALA A 39 -0.27 22.28 28.20
C ALA A 39 -1.41 21.53 27.49
N PRO A 40 -2.04 22.11 26.46
CA PRO A 40 -2.96 21.37 25.60
C PRO A 40 -2.31 20.08 25.09
N LEU A 41 -3.09 18.99 24.96
CA LEU A 41 -2.56 17.66 24.60
C LEU A 41 -1.75 17.68 23.30
N SER A 42 -2.16 18.49 22.33
CA SER A 42 -1.43 18.69 21.07
C SER A 42 -0.03 19.26 21.28
N THR A 43 0.13 20.19 22.23
CA THR A 43 1.43 20.78 22.61
C THR A 43 2.29 19.75 23.33
N VAL A 44 1.70 19.00 24.27
CA VAL A 44 2.39 17.92 24.99
C VAL A 44 2.96 16.91 24.01
N GLU A 45 2.15 16.42 23.07
CA GLU A 45 2.62 15.49 22.05
C GLU A 45 3.69 16.10 21.14
N SER A 46 3.51 17.34 20.68
CA SER A 46 4.45 17.98 19.77
C SER A 46 5.84 18.21 20.38
N GLU A 47 5.90 18.47 21.69
CA GLU A 47 7.16 18.72 22.38
C GLU A 47 7.83 17.43 22.86
N LEU A 48 7.05 16.47 23.32
CA LEU A 48 7.61 15.22 23.86
C LEU A 48 7.93 14.20 22.77
N ALA A 49 7.17 14.14 21.67
CA ALA A 49 7.41 13.14 20.62
C ALA A 49 8.84 13.19 20.02
N PRO A 50 9.44 14.36 19.73
CA PRO A 50 10.85 14.45 19.32
C PRO A 50 11.81 13.87 20.36
N LEU A 51 11.59 14.14 21.64
CA LEU A 51 12.46 13.71 22.73
C LEU A 51 12.44 12.17 22.88
N PHE A 52 11.26 11.56 22.89
CA PHE A 52 11.13 10.10 22.91
C PHE A 52 11.71 9.46 21.65
N TYR A 53 11.46 10.06 20.48
CA TYR A 53 12.02 9.59 19.21
C TYR A 53 13.56 9.66 19.18
N GLU A 54 14.20 10.66 19.79
CA GLU A 54 15.66 10.71 19.86
C GLU A 54 16.23 9.64 20.79
N ARG A 55 15.51 9.28 21.84
CA ARG A 55 15.89 8.26 22.83
C ARG A 55 15.56 6.81 22.44
N GLY A 56 14.93 6.56 21.30
CA GLY A 56 14.62 5.18 20.89
C GLY A 56 13.16 4.75 21.08
N PHE A 57 12.28 5.62 21.55
CA PHE A 57 10.93 5.24 21.96
C PHE A 57 9.84 5.84 21.09
N ASP A 58 8.71 5.13 20.98
CA ASP A 58 7.47 5.66 20.42
C ASP A 58 6.57 6.16 21.54
N LEU A 59 6.02 7.36 21.36
CA LEU A 59 5.09 8.00 22.30
C LEU A 59 3.65 7.88 21.81
N GLN A 60 2.77 7.34 22.64
CA GLN A 60 1.32 7.39 22.46
C GLN A 60 0.66 7.98 23.69
N LEU A 61 -0.09 9.07 23.52
CA LEU A 61 -0.88 9.65 24.59
C LEU A 61 -2.26 8.97 24.64
N THR A 62 -2.62 8.42 25.79
CA THR A 62 -3.95 7.84 26.03
C THR A 62 -4.61 8.53 27.22
N ALA A 63 -5.83 9.01 27.05
CA ALA A 63 -6.64 9.47 28.18
C ALA A 63 -7.27 8.26 28.89
N ARG A 64 -7.09 8.15 30.20
CA ARG A 64 -7.72 7.10 31.03
C ARG A 64 -8.54 7.79 32.13
N SER A 65 -9.85 7.61 32.09
CA SER A 65 -10.71 8.06 33.19
C SER A 65 -10.57 7.08 34.36
N GLY A 66 -10.00 7.54 35.48
CA GLY A 66 -9.99 6.83 36.76
C GLY A 66 -10.66 7.70 37.83
N ASP A 67 -11.52 7.09 38.66
CA ASP A 67 -12.12 7.65 39.89
C ASP A 67 -12.28 9.19 39.97
N GLY A 68 -13.01 9.74 39.01
CA GLY A 68 -13.50 11.12 39.06
C GLY A 68 -12.54 12.22 38.57
N ASN A 69 -11.30 11.91 38.19
CA ASN A 69 -10.38 12.85 37.54
C ASN A 69 -9.79 12.26 36.24
N PRO A 70 -9.71 13.02 35.13
CA PRO A 70 -9.11 12.53 33.89
C PRO A 70 -7.59 12.41 34.05
N GLU A 71 -7.11 11.19 34.24
CA GLU A 71 -5.67 10.89 34.22
C GLU A 71 -5.22 10.67 32.78
N HIS A 72 -4.08 11.24 32.42
CA HIS A 72 -3.48 11.03 31.10
C HIS A 72 -2.29 10.10 31.27
N VAL A 73 -2.18 9.13 30.38
CA VAL A 73 -1.12 8.13 30.39
C VAL A 73 -0.32 8.28 29.10
N LEU A 74 0.96 8.62 29.22
CA LEU A 74 1.92 8.51 28.13
C LEU A 74 2.39 7.06 28.08
N VAL A 75 1.94 6.33 27.05
CA VAL A 75 2.39 4.97 26.75
C VAL A 75 3.64 5.09 25.89
N VAL A 76 4.75 4.56 26.40
CA VAL A 76 6.05 4.63 25.77
C VAL A 76 6.51 3.22 25.50
N SER A 77 6.70 2.86 24.24
CA SER A 77 7.21 1.54 23.85
C SER A 77 8.60 1.67 23.23
N GLU A 78 9.50 0.74 23.53
CA GLU A 78 10.78 0.65 22.82
C GLU A 78 10.54 0.39 21.33
N ARG A 79 11.28 1.10 20.46
CA ARG A 79 11.23 0.80 19.03
C ARG A 79 12.11 -0.40 18.73
N SER A 80 11.48 -1.55 18.49
CA SER A 80 12.18 -2.66 17.88
C SER A 80 12.29 -2.43 16.37
N ILE A 81 13.51 -2.20 15.89
CA ILE A 81 13.80 -2.09 14.45
C ILE A 81 14.04 -3.50 13.84
N GLY A 82 14.06 -4.54 14.69
CA GLY A 82 14.35 -5.93 14.34
C GLY A 82 13.09 -6.79 14.17
N ILE A 83 13.26 -7.92 13.48
CA ILE A 83 12.26 -8.99 13.48
C ILE A 83 12.67 -9.95 14.59
N ASP A 84 11.91 -10.00 15.67
CA ASP A 84 12.17 -10.94 16.76
C ASP A 84 11.61 -12.32 16.37
N GLY A 85 12.51 -13.30 16.23
CA GLY A 85 12.16 -14.69 15.91
C GLY A 85 11.70 -14.93 14.45
N VAL A 86 11.03 -16.06 14.22
CA VAL A 86 10.54 -16.46 12.89
C VAL A 86 9.15 -15.87 12.64
N PRO A 87 8.93 -15.10 11.56
CA PRO A 87 7.67 -14.43 11.27
C PRO A 87 6.63 -15.39 10.65
N TRP A 88 6.16 -16.38 11.42
CA TRP A 88 5.27 -17.45 10.94
C TRP A 88 4.01 -16.95 10.24
N LYS A 89 3.40 -15.86 10.73
CA LYS A 89 2.21 -15.25 10.11
C LYS A 89 2.51 -14.75 8.69
N ASN A 90 3.62 -14.04 8.50
CA ASN A 90 4.04 -13.54 7.19
C ASN A 90 4.34 -14.69 6.24
N LEU A 91 5.03 -15.74 6.73
CA LEU A 91 5.35 -16.91 5.93
C LEU A 91 4.09 -17.69 5.50
N ALA A 92 3.15 -17.91 6.42
CA ALA A 92 1.90 -18.60 6.11
C ALA A 92 1.07 -17.83 5.07
N LEU A 93 0.97 -16.51 5.21
CA LEU A 93 0.28 -15.65 4.26
C LEU A 93 0.98 -15.58 2.90
N ALA A 94 2.31 -15.53 2.87
CA ALA A 94 3.10 -15.59 1.64
C ALA A 94 2.88 -16.92 0.91
N LEU A 95 2.93 -18.05 1.63
CA LEU A 95 2.67 -19.37 1.05
C LEU A 95 1.23 -19.48 0.52
N ALA A 96 0.25 -19.01 1.29
CA ALA A 96 -1.14 -18.98 0.83
C ALA A 96 -1.28 -18.13 -0.45
N THR A 97 -0.58 -17.00 -0.53
CA THR A 97 -0.60 -16.12 -1.71
C THR A 97 0.08 -16.77 -2.91
N VAL A 98 1.16 -17.52 -2.72
CA VAL A 98 1.76 -18.34 -3.79
C VAL A 98 0.73 -19.32 -4.34
N LEU A 99 0.02 -20.04 -3.48
CA LEU A 99 -1.00 -21.00 -3.91
C LEU A 99 -2.16 -20.34 -4.68
N THR A 100 -2.70 -19.23 -4.15
CA THR A 100 -3.81 -18.52 -4.80
C THR A 100 -3.39 -17.85 -6.10
N THR A 101 -2.17 -17.32 -6.20
CA THR A 101 -1.63 -16.73 -7.44
C THR A 101 -1.28 -17.79 -8.49
N LEU A 102 -0.79 -18.97 -8.09
CA LEU A 102 -0.63 -20.10 -9.01
C LEU A 102 -2.00 -20.53 -9.56
N TYR A 103 -3.01 -20.64 -8.71
CA TYR A 103 -4.36 -21.05 -9.14
C TYR A 103 -5.04 -19.99 -10.01
N ALA A 104 -4.85 -18.70 -9.70
CA ALA A 104 -5.24 -17.62 -10.59
C ALA A 104 -4.51 -17.72 -11.94
N GLY A 105 -3.20 -17.99 -11.93
CA GLY A 105 -2.44 -18.18 -13.16
C GLY A 105 -2.96 -19.35 -14.00
N THR A 106 -3.43 -20.45 -13.42
CA THR A 106 -4.04 -21.54 -14.22
C THR A 106 -5.32 -21.10 -14.93
N VAL A 107 -6.09 -20.17 -14.36
CA VAL A 107 -7.22 -19.54 -15.04
C VAL A 107 -6.75 -18.76 -16.27
N TRP A 108 -5.69 -17.96 -16.13
CA TRP A 108 -5.14 -17.15 -17.23
C TRP A 108 -4.42 -17.95 -18.32
N TYR A 109 -3.76 -19.05 -17.95
CA TYR A 109 -3.14 -19.96 -18.93
C TYR A 109 -4.14 -20.99 -19.51
N HIS A 110 -5.41 -20.98 -19.08
CA HIS A 110 -6.41 -22.00 -19.42
C HIS A 110 -5.93 -23.44 -19.15
N VAL A 111 -5.25 -23.63 -18.02
CA VAL A 111 -4.70 -24.93 -17.59
C VAL A 111 -5.71 -25.63 -16.70
N ASP A 112 -6.10 -26.85 -17.09
CA ASP A 112 -6.97 -27.69 -16.27
C ASP A 112 -6.19 -28.36 -15.14
N VAL A 113 -6.61 -28.11 -13.90
CA VAL A 113 -6.04 -28.69 -12.68
C VAL A 113 -6.91 -29.80 -12.09
N THR A 114 -8.10 -30.05 -12.65
CA THR A 114 -9.02 -31.10 -12.14
C THR A 114 -8.51 -32.50 -12.47
N ALA A 115 -7.86 -32.66 -13.63
CA ALA A 115 -7.26 -33.92 -14.06
C ALA A 115 -5.92 -34.21 -13.36
N ASP A 116 -5.11 -33.19 -13.11
CA ASP A 116 -3.82 -33.30 -12.41
C ASP A 116 -3.54 -32.03 -11.59
N PRO A 117 -3.59 -32.10 -10.25
CA PRO A 117 -3.28 -30.96 -9.38
C PRO A 117 -1.87 -30.37 -9.57
N LEU A 118 -0.90 -31.16 -10.05
CA LEU A 118 0.46 -30.67 -10.31
C LEU A 118 0.53 -29.68 -11.49
N ASN A 119 -0.50 -29.64 -12.33
CA ASN A 119 -0.62 -28.62 -13.38
C ASN A 119 -0.66 -27.19 -12.82
N LEU A 120 -0.97 -27.01 -11.53
CA LEU A 120 -0.83 -25.75 -10.81
C LEU A 120 0.56 -25.12 -11.00
N LEU A 121 1.62 -25.95 -11.05
CA LEU A 121 3.00 -25.48 -11.21
C LEU A 121 3.27 -24.88 -12.59
N ARG A 122 2.47 -25.18 -13.62
CA ARG A 122 2.64 -24.59 -14.97
C ARG A 122 2.38 -23.08 -14.98
N ALA A 123 1.60 -22.59 -14.01
CA ALA A 123 1.27 -21.18 -13.85
C ALA A 123 2.35 -20.37 -13.09
N TRP A 124 3.50 -20.97 -12.76
CA TRP A 124 4.59 -20.32 -12.04
C TRP A 124 5.04 -18.97 -12.62
N PRO A 125 5.07 -18.73 -13.96
CA PRO A 125 5.56 -17.45 -14.47
C PRO A 125 4.65 -16.29 -14.03
N PHE A 126 3.33 -16.51 -14.02
CA PHE A 126 2.37 -15.49 -13.56
C PHE A 126 2.54 -15.22 -12.05
N SER A 127 2.57 -16.27 -11.23
CA SER A 127 2.75 -16.14 -9.77
C SER A 127 4.06 -15.43 -9.44
N LEU A 128 5.17 -15.81 -10.08
CA LEU A 128 6.46 -15.15 -9.90
C LEU A 128 6.39 -13.68 -10.31
N GLY A 129 5.79 -13.37 -11.46
CA GLY A 129 5.64 -12.01 -11.96
C GLY A 129 4.91 -11.10 -10.96
N ILE A 130 3.70 -11.49 -10.54
CA ILE A 130 2.90 -10.67 -9.63
C ILE A 130 3.52 -10.55 -8.24
N LEU A 131 4.06 -11.65 -7.68
CA LEU A 131 4.73 -11.61 -6.38
C LEU A 131 6.01 -10.80 -6.40
N THR A 132 6.74 -10.77 -7.52
CA THR A 132 7.91 -9.91 -7.69
C THR A 132 7.50 -8.45 -7.67
N ILE A 133 6.45 -8.07 -8.40
CA ILE A 133 5.96 -6.68 -8.43
C ILE A 133 5.55 -6.22 -7.03
N LEU A 134 4.67 -6.99 -6.37
CA LEU A 134 4.17 -6.65 -5.03
C LEU A 134 5.29 -6.68 -3.99
N GLY A 135 6.17 -7.68 -4.07
CA GLY A 135 7.31 -7.82 -3.18
C GLY A 135 8.25 -6.62 -3.30
N VAL A 136 8.65 -6.24 -4.51
CA VAL A 136 9.54 -5.10 -4.74
C VAL A 136 8.89 -3.79 -4.30
N HIS A 137 7.58 -3.62 -4.51
CA HIS A 137 6.81 -2.48 -3.97
C HIS A 137 6.94 -2.38 -2.45
N GLU A 138 6.55 -3.44 -1.73
CA GLU A 138 6.61 -3.43 -0.27
C GLU A 138 8.05 -3.33 0.26
N PHE A 139 9.01 -4.01 -0.38
CA PHE A 139 10.42 -3.88 0.01
C PHE A 139 10.96 -2.46 -0.20
N GLY A 140 10.41 -1.68 -1.14
CA GLY A 140 10.68 -0.25 -1.28
C GLY A 140 10.30 0.54 -0.02
N HIS A 141 9.08 0.33 0.47
CA HIS A 141 8.63 0.92 1.74
C HIS A 141 9.47 0.44 2.92
N TYR A 142 9.75 -0.87 3.00
CA TYR A 142 10.51 -1.47 4.08
C TYR A 142 11.91 -0.87 4.18
N LEU A 143 12.65 -0.83 3.07
CA LEU A 143 14.01 -0.31 3.03
C LEU A 143 14.04 1.16 3.43
N THR A 144 13.12 1.96 2.91
CA THR A 144 13.07 3.40 3.20
C THR A 144 12.64 3.68 4.65
N SER A 145 11.72 2.88 5.20
CA SER A 145 11.35 2.94 6.62
C SER A 145 12.56 2.64 7.51
N ARG A 146 13.37 1.64 7.16
CA ARG A 146 14.62 1.31 7.88
C ARG A 146 15.64 2.44 7.82
N ILE A 147 15.82 3.07 6.65
CA ILE A 147 16.71 4.24 6.50
C ILE A 147 16.27 5.39 7.42
N HIS A 148 14.95 5.62 7.51
CA HIS A 148 14.37 6.67 8.35
C HIS A 148 14.06 6.25 9.80
N ARG A 149 14.54 5.07 10.24
CA ARG A 149 14.32 4.54 11.59
C ARG A 149 12.84 4.52 12.01
N VAL A 150 11.97 4.16 11.08
CA VAL A 150 10.55 3.88 11.32
C VAL A 150 10.40 2.37 11.46
N ASP A 151 9.77 1.91 12.54
CA ASP A 151 9.48 0.48 12.72
C ASP A 151 8.42 0.05 11.69
N ALA A 152 8.76 -0.97 10.92
CA ALA A 152 7.96 -1.49 9.83
C ALA A 152 8.01 -3.02 9.87
N SER A 153 6.83 -3.65 9.79
CA SER A 153 6.75 -5.10 9.69
C SER A 153 7.31 -5.61 8.36
N LEU A 154 7.58 -6.92 8.30
CA LEU A 154 7.66 -7.59 7.01
C LEU A 154 6.32 -7.49 6.25
N PRO A 155 6.35 -7.65 4.91
CA PRO A 155 5.13 -7.64 4.10
C PRO A 155 4.16 -8.75 4.52
N TYR A 156 2.88 -8.41 4.62
CA TYR A 156 1.77 -9.35 4.70
C TYR A 156 1.13 -9.44 3.31
N PHE A 157 1.42 -10.52 2.59
CA PHE A 157 0.73 -10.81 1.33
C PHE A 157 -0.72 -11.23 1.60
N ILE A 158 -1.67 -10.68 0.84
CA ILE A 158 -3.09 -10.90 1.06
C ILE A 158 -3.60 -11.84 -0.05
N PRO A 159 -3.82 -13.13 0.25
CA PRO A 159 -4.37 -14.07 -0.72
C PRO A 159 -5.85 -13.78 -0.93
N ILE A 160 -6.29 -13.81 -2.19
CA ILE A 160 -7.72 -13.83 -2.54
C ILE A 160 -7.97 -14.92 -3.59
N PRO A 161 -9.20 -15.42 -3.71
CA PRO A 161 -9.54 -16.37 -4.77
C PRO A 161 -9.26 -15.82 -6.19
N PRO A 162 -9.15 -16.69 -7.20
CA PRO A 162 -9.14 -16.27 -8.60
C PRO A 162 -10.35 -15.39 -8.97
N PRO A 163 -10.23 -14.55 -10.00
CA PRO A 163 -9.19 -14.57 -11.04
C PRO A 163 -7.91 -13.80 -10.69
N PHE A 164 -7.87 -13.04 -9.60
CA PHE A 164 -6.73 -12.17 -9.28
C PHE A 164 -5.62 -12.86 -8.48
N GLY A 165 -5.99 -13.77 -7.56
CA GLY A 165 -5.04 -14.53 -6.75
C GLY A 165 -4.43 -13.76 -5.57
N THR A 166 -4.39 -12.43 -5.60
CA THR A 166 -3.93 -11.60 -4.48
C THR A 166 -4.62 -10.23 -4.49
N ALA A 167 -4.89 -9.69 -3.30
CA ALA A 167 -5.34 -8.30 -3.12
C ALA A 167 -4.17 -7.32 -2.99
N GLY A 168 -2.93 -7.81 -3.06
CA GLY A 168 -1.72 -7.03 -2.82
C GLY A 168 -0.94 -7.54 -1.60
N ALA A 169 -0.02 -6.71 -1.14
CA ALA A 169 0.69 -6.90 0.12
C ALA A 169 0.66 -5.59 0.89
N ILE A 170 0.80 -5.67 2.21
CA ILE A 170 0.85 -4.48 3.07
C ILE A 170 1.96 -4.62 4.10
N ILE A 171 2.62 -3.51 4.40
CA ILE A 171 3.48 -3.36 5.57
C ILE A 171 2.73 -2.57 6.64
N ARG A 172 2.88 -2.99 7.89
CA ARG A 172 2.41 -2.23 9.04
C ARG A 172 3.55 -1.37 9.56
N MET A 173 3.41 -0.06 9.43
CA MET A 173 4.27 0.90 10.12
C MET A 173 3.77 1.09 11.56
N ARG A 174 4.70 1.13 12.51
CA ARG A 174 4.42 1.43 13.93
C ARG A 174 5.04 2.78 14.30
N GLY A 175 4.39 3.47 15.24
CA GLY A 175 4.80 4.81 15.64
C GLY A 175 4.43 5.91 14.64
N ARG A 176 4.92 7.13 14.91
CA ARG A 176 4.72 8.30 14.04
C ARG A 176 5.94 8.51 13.15
N ILE A 177 5.69 8.87 11.90
CA ILE A 177 6.76 9.17 10.94
C ILE A 177 7.48 10.46 11.39
N PRO A 178 8.82 10.50 11.41
CA PRO A 178 9.57 11.57 12.07
C PRO A 178 9.38 12.96 11.45
N ASN A 179 9.28 13.03 10.13
CA ASN A 179 9.16 14.31 9.44
C ASN A 179 8.57 14.13 8.03
N ARG A 180 8.20 15.25 7.39
CA ARG A 180 7.65 15.26 6.03
C ARG A 180 8.58 14.66 4.98
N LYS A 181 9.90 14.73 5.18
CA LYS A 181 10.91 14.16 4.28
C LYS A 181 10.83 12.63 4.29
N ALA A 182 10.82 12.02 5.48
CA ALA A 182 10.63 10.59 5.66
C ALA A 182 9.26 10.13 5.14
N LEU A 183 8.20 10.92 5.39
CA LEU A 183 6.85 10.64 4.89
C LEU A 183 6.81 10.55 3.36
N LEU A 184 7.45 11.51 2.67
CA LEU A 184 7.56 11.48 1.22
C LEU A 184 8.38 10.29 0.74
N ASP A 185 9.58 10.12 1.29
CA ASP A 185 10.51 9.10 0.83
C ASP A 185 9.87 7.70 0.98
N ILE A 186 9.25 7.42 2.12
CA ILE A 186 8.52 6.16 2.36
C ILE A 186 7.34 6.04 1.39
N GLY A 187 6.47 7.04 1.30
CA GLY A 187 5.28 6.99 0.43
C GLY A 187 5.61 6.85 -1.06
N ALA A 188 6.70 7.45 -1.54
CA ALA A 188 7.10 7.37 -2.94
C ALA A 188 7.88 6.09 -3.27
N SER A 189 8.65 5.56 -2.32
CA SER A 189 9.60 4.46 -2.58
C SER A 189 8.94 3.17 -3.06
N GLY A 190 7.81 2.77 -2.48
CA GLY A 190 7.10 1.56 -2.88
C GLY A 190 6.57 1.64 -4.31
N PRO A 191 5.70 2.63 -4.64
CA PRO A 191 5.18 2.80 -6.00
C PRO A 191 6.27 2.92 -7.07
N LEU A 192 7.34 3.66 -6.80
CA LEU A 192 8.43 3.82 -7.76
C LEU A 192 9.22 2.51 -7.96
N ALA A 193 9.51 1.77 -6.89
CA ALA A 193 10.17 0.47 -6.99
C ALA A 193 9.27 -0.58 -7.66
N GLY A 194 7.99 -0.62 -7.27
CA GLY A 194 6.98 -1.50 -7.84
C GLY A 194 6.80 -1.27 -9.34
N ILE A 195 6.84 -0.01 -9.81
CA ILE A 195 6.78 0.28 -11.24
C ILE A 195 8.02 -0.14 -12.01
N VAL A 196 9.22 -0.03 -11.43
CA VAL A 196 10.42 -0.59 -12.07
C VAL A 196 10.25 -2.10 -12.29
N ALA A 197 9.80 -2.84 -11.27
CA ALA A 197 9.52 -4.27 -11.40
C ALA A 197 8.39 -4.55 -12.41
N THR A 198 7.32 -3.74 -12.40
CA THR A 198 6.18 -3.84 -13.32
C THR A 198 6.63 -3.67 -14.77
N VAL A 199 7.48 -2.67 -15.05
CA VAL A 199 8.03 -2.43 -16.39
C VAL A 199 8.85 -3.65 -16.85
N VAL A 200 9.74 -4.18 -16.01
CA VAL A 200 10.56 -5.35 -16.34
C VAL A 200 9.69 -6.57 -16.64
N VAL A 201 8.74 -6.90 -15.75
CA VAL A 201 7.85 -8.05 -15.93
C VAL A 201 6.98 -7.90 -17.19
N THR A 202 6.46 -6.69 -17.44
CA THR A 202 5.63 -6.40 -18.62
C THR A 202 6.45 -6.56 -19.91
N VAL A 203 7.67 -6.02 -19.97
CA VAL A 203 8.54 -6.14 -21.15
C VAL A 203 8.90 -7.60 -21.42
N ILE A 204 9.21 -8.38 -20.38
CA ILE A 204 9.41 -9.83 -20.51
C ILE A 204 8.14 -10.47 -21.06
N GLY A 205 6.97 -10.19 -20.48
CA GLY A 205 5.69 -10.73 -20.95
C GLY A 205 5.36 -10.40 -22.40
N LEU A 206 5.63 -9.17 -22.84
CA LEU A 206 5.43 -8.73 -24.22
C LEU A 206 6.41 -9.41 -25.20
N SER A 207 7.58 -9.83 -24.71
CA SER A 207 8.62 -10.47 -25.54
C SER A 207 8.46 -11.99 -25.62
N LEU A 208 7.54 -12.58 -24.86
CA LEU A 208 7.23 -14.00 -24.90
C LEU A 208 6.15 -14.30 -25.94
N ASP A 209 6.18 -15.51 -26.48
CA ASP A 209 5.18 -15.96 -27.44
C ASP A 209 3.76 -15.88 -26.85
N PRO A 210 2.75 -15.52 -27.66
CA PRO A 210 1.37 -15.55 -27.23
C PRO A 210 0.92 -16.97 -26.89
N ILE A 211 0.13 -17.08 -25.83
CA ILE A 211 -0.48 -18.35 -25.45
C ILE A 211 -1.60 -18.69 -26.44
N THR A 212 -1.81 -19.99 -26.62
CA THR A 212 -2.93 -20.49 -27.43
C THR A 212 -4.08 -20.85 -26.50
N VAL A 213 -5.23 -20.19 -26.67
CA VAL A 213 -6.44 -20.50 -25.91
C VAL A 213 -7.27 -21.59 -26.60
N PRO A 214 -7.97 -22.45 -25.85
CA PRO A 214 -8.84 -23.46 -26.44
C PRO A 214 -9.88 -22.84 -27.38
N ARG A 215 -10.14 -23.50 -28.52
CA ARG A 215 -11.14 -23.00 -29.50
C ARG A 215 -12.52 -22.78 -28.87
N SER A 216 -12.93 -23.63 -27.93
CA SER A 216 -14.18 -23.46 -27.19
C SER A 216 -14.28 -22.13 -26.46
N VAL A 217 -13.17 -21.56 -25.99
CA VAL A 217 -13.09 -20.24 -25.37
C VAL A 217 -12.94 -19.15 -26.42
N ALA A 218 -12.17 -19.40 -27.49
CA ALA A 218 -11.95 -18.45 -28.57
C ALA A 218 -13.20 -18.18 -29.42
N THR A 219 -14.12 -19.14 -29.51
CA THR A 219 -15.34 -19.09 -30.32
C THR A 219 -16.61 -19.12 -29.48
N SER A 220 -16.53 -19.07 -28.15
CA SER A 220 -17.73 -18.95 -27.34
C SER A 220 -18.38 -17.58 -27.55
N ASP A 221 -19.71 -17.57 -27.68
CA ASP A 221 -20.59 -16.42 -27.46
C ASP A 221 -20.73 -16.11 -25.95
N ALA A 222 -19.83 -16.63 -25.13
CA ALA A 222 -19.75 -16.30 -23.73
C ALA A 222 -19.00 -14.98 -23.57
N ALA A 223 -19.46 -14.20 -22.61
CA ALA A 223 -18.82 -13.01 -22.07
C ALA A 223 -17.28 -13.05 -22.13
N ARG A 224 -16.67 -12.23 -23.00
CA ARG A 224 -15.22 -12.04 -23.11
C ARG A 224 -14.77 -10.87 -22.24
N ILE A 225 -13.64 -11.02 -21.57
CA ILE A 225 -13.04 -9.94 -20.78
C ILE A 225 -11.99 -9.21 -21.62
N GLU A 226 -12.24 -7.95 -21.94
CA GLU A 226 -11.27 -7.04 -22.57
C GLU A 226 -10.60 -6.19 -21.48
N PHE A 227 -9.28 -6.11 -21.46
CA PHE A 227 -8.56 -5.31 -20.46
C PHE A 227 -8.24 -3.91 -20.97
N ALA A 228 -8.29 -2.92 -20.08
CA ALA A 228 -7.80 -1.59 -20.41
C ALA A 228 -6.30 -1.61 -20.73
N GLU A 229 -5.92 -0.73 -21.63
CA GLU A 229 -4.54 -0.48 -22.02
C GLU A 229 -4.11 0.87 -21.43
N PRO A 230 -3.55 0.90 -20.20
CA PRO A 230 -3.05 2.14 -19.61
C PRO A 230 -1.91 2.72 -20.45
N LEU A 231 -1.66 4.02 -20.30
CA LEU A 231 -0.62 4.72 -21.07
C LEU A 231 0.75 4.08 -20.94
N LEU A 232 1.10 3.59 -19.75
CA LEU A 232 2.36 2.87 -19.52
C LEU A 232 2.43 1.59 -20.36
N LEU A 233 1.39 0.75 -20.36
CA LEU A 233 1.38 -0.49 -21.14
C LEU A 233 1.49 -0.21 -22.65
N ARG A 234 0.73 0.77 -23.14
CA ARG A 234 0.79 1.21 -24.54
C ARG A 234 2.18 1.71 -24.93
N GLY A 235 2.79 2.51 -24.06
CA GLY A 235 4.15 3.02 -24.24
C GLY A 235 5.17 1.89 -24.30
N LEU A 236 5.06 0.89 -23.41
CA LEU A 236 5.97 -0.27 -23.41
C LEU A 236 5.81 -1.11 -24.67
N ALA A 237 4.57 -1.41 -25.10
CA ALA A 237 4.31 -2.15 -26.33
C ALA A 237 4.85 -1.41 -27.57
N TRP A 238 4.65 -0.09 -27.63
CA TRP A 238 5.20 0.74 -28.69
C TRP A 238 6.74 0.73 -28.70
N LEU A 239 7.38 0.85 -27.52
CA LEU A 239 8.83 0.84 -27.39
C LEU A 239 9.46 -0.52 -27.77
N THR A 240 8.78 -1.62 -27.47
CA THR A 240 9.26 -2.97 -27.79
C THR A 240 8.87 -3.43 -29.20
N GLY A 241 7.99 -2.69 -29.87
CA GLY A 241 7.43 -3.08 -31.17
C GLY A 241 6.52 -4.31 -31.11
N GLN A 242 5.98 -4.64 -29.93
CA GLN A 242 5.17 -5.84 -29.73
C GLN A 242 3.67 -5.53 -29.88
N PRO A 243 2.89 -6.44 -30.49
CA PRO A 243 1.44 -6.25 -30.61
C PRO A 243 0.76 -6.42 -29.25
N MET A 244 -0.31 -5.65 -29.03
CA MET A 244 -1.17 -5.80 -27.84
C MET A 244 -2.40 -6.68 -28.12
N SER A 245 -2.65 -7.01 -29.39
CA SER A 245 -3.73 -7.89 -29.82
C SER A 245 -3.30 -8.72 -31.03
N TYR A 246 -3.93 -9.87 -31.21
CA TYR A 246 -3.64 -10.80 -32.29
C TYR A 246 -4.85 -10.98 -33.18
N ALA A 247 -4.62 -11.08 -34.49
CA ALA A 247 -5.69 -11.33 -35.47
C ALA A 247 -6.29 -12.74 -35.32
N ASP A 248 -5.49 -13.71 -34.87
CA ASP A 248 -5.96 -15.05 -34.54
C ASP A 248 -6.68 -15.01 -33.18
N PRO A 249 -7.99 -15.29 -33.12
CA PRO A 249 -8.76 -15.26 -31.87
C PRO A 249 -8.33 -16.34 -30.87
N THR A 250 -7.54 -17.33 -31.30
CA THR A 250 -6.94 -18.33 -30.42
C THR A 250 -5.63 -17.88 -29.80
N LYS A 251 -5.11 -16.70 -30.14
CA LYS A 251 -3.88 -16.13 -29.57
C LYS A 251 -4.20 -15.02 -28.59
N GLN A 252 -3.62 -15.12 -27.40
CA GLN A 252 -3.71 -14.08 -26.36
C GLN A 252 -2.32 -13.71 -25.85
N LEU A 253 -2.22 -12.49 -25.30
CA LEU A 253 -1.00 -12.01 -24.65
C LEU A 253 -0.56 -12.99 -23.55
N HIS A 254 0.75 -13.12 -23.38
CA HIS A 254 1.30 -13.94 -22.31
C HIS A 254 0.81 -13.42 -20.95
N PRO A 255 0.36 -14.29 -20.01
CA PRO A 255 -0.17 -13.85 -18.70
C PRO A 255 0.77 -13.01 -17.84
N LEU A 256 2.08 -12.95 -18.16
CA LEU A 256 2.99 -11.97 -17.55
C LEU A 256 2.61 -10.53 -17.85
N VAL A 257 2.07 -10.25 -19.04
CA VAL A 257 1.54 -8.93 -19.38
C VAL A 257 0.37 -8.59 -18.46
N PHE A 258 -0.47 -9.58 -18.13
CA PHE A 258 -1.55 -9.40 -17.16
C PHE A 258 -1.03 -9.18 -15.72
N ALA A 259 0.05 -9.85 -15.31
CA ALA A 259 0.72 -9.54 -14.03
C ALA A 259 1.23 -8.09 -14.00
N GLY A 260 1.81 -7.62 -15.11
CA GLY A 260 2.20 -6.22 -15.29
C GLY A 260 1.02 -5.26 -15.21
N TRP A 261 -0.08 -5.59 -15.89
CA TRP A 261 -1.34 -4.84 -15.84
C TRP A 261 -1.87 -4.72 -14.41
N LEU A 262 -1.89 -5.82 -13.63
CA LEU A 262 -2.25 -5.78 -12.21
C LEU A 262 -1.30 -4.91 -11.39
N GLY A 263 0.00 -4.96 -11.67
CA GLY A 263 0.99 -4.08 -11.06
C GLY A 263 0.71 -2.60 -11.28
N MET A 264 0.34 -2.22 -12.51
CA MET A 264 -0.07 -0.85 -12.85
C MET A 264 -1.35 -0.46 -12.11
N LEU A 265 -2.36 -1.34 -12.08
CA LEU A 265 -3.61 -1.10 -11.37
C LEU A 265 -3.37 -0.88 -9.87
N VAL A 266 -2.62 -1.77 -9.21
CA VAL A 266 -2.29 -1.65 -7.78
C VAL A 266 -1.52 -0.36 -7.50
N THR A 267 -0.54 -0.03 -8.35
CA THR A 267 0.21 1.23 -8.24
C THR A 267 -0.72 2.44 -8.32
N PHE A 268 -1.60 2.49 -9.32
CA PHE A 268 -2.54 3.60 -9.47
C PHE A 268 -3.43 3.75 -8.23
N LEU A 269 -3.99 2.64 -7.73
CA LEU A 269 -4.87 2.66 -6.56
C LEU A 269 -4.13 3.11 -5.29
N ASN A 270 -2.90 2.64 -5.08
CA ASN A 270 -2.07 3.09 -3.96
C ASN A 270 -1.67 4.57 -4.09
N LEU A 271 -1.64 5.12 -5.30
CA LEU A 271 -1.33 6.53 -5.54
C LEU A 271 -2.55 7.46 -5.50
N LEU A 272 -3.73 6.95 -5.16
CA LEU A 272 -4.88 7.81 -4.87
C LEU A 272 -4.54 8.76 -3.70
N PRO A 273 -4.79 10.08 -3.83
CA PRO A 273 -4.32 11.08 -2.88
C PRO A 273 -5.20 11.18 -1.61
N VAL A 274 -5.37 10.08 -0.87
CA VAL A 274 -6.33 10.00 0.24
C VAL A 274 -5.83 9.10 1.38
N GLY A 275 -6.11 9.55 2.62
CA GLY A 275 -5.84 8.80 3.85
C GLY A 275 -4.39 8.30 3.98
N GLN A 276 -4.26 7.02 4.31
CA GLN A 276 -2.98 6.34 4.56
C GLN A 276 -2.42 5.60 3.33
N LEU A 277 -3.01 5.78 2.15
CA LEU A 277 -2.42 5.27 0.91
C LEU A 277 -1.09 5.97 0.61
N ASP A 278 -0.26 5.37 -0.23
CA ASP A 278 1.03 5.91 -0.64
C ASP A 278 0.89 7.32 -1.24
N GLY A 279 -0.11 7.53 -2.10
CA GLY A 279 -0.48 8.83 -2.65
C GLY A 279 -0.93 9.82 -1.58
N GLY A 280 -1.60 9.36 -0.53
CA GLY A 280 -1.95 10.16 0.64
C GLY A 280 -0.72 10.65 1.40
N HIS A 281 0.26 9.78 1.63
CA HIS A 281 1.55 10.12 2.25
C HIS A 281 2.34 11.13 1.40
N VAL A 282 2.48 10.86 0.10
CA VAL A 282 3.17 11.77 -0.83
C VAL A 282 2.47 13.13 -0.87
N LEU A 283 1.14 13.17 -0.96
CA LEU A 283 0.41 14.42 -0.98
C LEU A 283 0.53 15.18 0.33
N ARG A 284 0.42 14.49 1.48
CA ARG A 284 0.55 15.09 2.81
C ARG A 284 1.95 15.66 3.03
N ALA A 285 2.97 15.00 2.50
CA ALA A 285 4.33 15.51 2.52
C ALA A 285 4.50 16.76 1.64
N LEU A 286 3.89 16.83 0.45
CA LEU A 286 3.97 17.98 -0.46
C LEU A 286 3.15 19.18 0.02
N MET A 287 1.87 18.98 0.35
CA MET A 287 0.91 20.06 0.61
C MET A 287 0.73 20.40 2.10
N GLY A 288 1.32 19.61 3.00
CA GLY A 288 1.08 19.78 4.43
C GLY A 288 -0.39 19.50 4.78
N PRO A 289 -0.97 20.20 5.79
CA PRO A 289 -2.35 20.00 6.21
C PRO A 289 -3.41 20.24 5.13
N ARG A 290 -3.09 20.99 4.05
CA ARG A 290 -4.01 21.23 2.92
C ARG A 290 -4.38 19.95 2.16
N GLN A 291 -3.64 18.86 2.37
CA GLN A 291 -3.96 17.56 1.79
C GLN A 291 -5.36 17.07 2.20
N GLU A 292 -5.84 17.40 3.40
CA GLU A 292 -7.15 16.94 3.89
C GLU A 292 -8.30 17.40 2.97
N THR A 293 -8.20 18.63 2.45
CA THR A 293 -9.18 19.16 1.49
C THR A 293 -9.18 18.39 0.18
N VAL A 294 -8.00 18.03 -0.32
CA VAL A 294 -7.88 17.24 -1.56
C VAL A 294 -8.36 15.81 -1.33
N ALA A 295 -7.98 15.20 -0.21
CA ALA A 295 -8.38 13.85 0.17
C ALA A 295 -9.90 13.72 0.32
N ALA A 296 -10.57 14.72 0.90
CA ALA A 296 -12.02 14.75 1.01
C ALA A 296 -12.74 14.83 -0.36
N ALA A 297 -12.07 15.35 -1.39
CA ALA A 297 -12.63 15.38 -2.75
C ALA A 297 -12.47 14.04 -3.49
N VAL A 298 -11.50 13.19 -3.13
CA VAL A 298 -11.22 11.93 -3.85
C VAL A 298 -12.44 11.01 -3.91
N PRO A 299 -13.17 10.71 -2.81
CA PRO A 299 -14.33 9.85 -2.88
C PRO A 299 -15.42 10.42 -3.81
N ALA A 300 -15.66 11.73 -3.74
CA ALA A 300 -16.64 12.40 -4.59
C ALA A 300 -16.26 12.30 -6.07
N VAL A 301 -14.97 12.41 -6.41
CA VAL A 301 -14.48 12.21 -7.77
C VAL A 301 -14.70 10.77 -8.22
N LEU A 302 -14.42 9.77 -7.38
CA LEU A 302 -14.61 8.35 -7.73
C LEU A 302 -16.09 8.00 -7.91
N PHE A 303 -16.96 8.46 -7.02
CA PHE A 303 -18.42 8.27 -7.17
C PHE A 303 -18.98 9.03 -8.37
N GLY A 304 -18.52 10.27 -8.61
CA GLY A 304 -18.90 11.04 -9.79
C GLY A 304 -18.47 10.34 -11.07
N PHE A 305 -17.25 9.80 -11.09
CA PHE A 305 -16.73 9.02 -12.20
C PHE A 305 -17.54 7.74 -12.43
N ALA A 306 -17.87 7.00 -11.37
CA ALA A 306 -18.79 5.86 -11.41
C ALA A 306 -20.17 6.24 -11.99
N GLY A 307 -20.73 7.38 -11.54
CA GLY A 307 -22.01 7.90 -12.04
C GLY A 307 -21.96 8.27 -13.53
N VAL A 308 -20.90 8.93 -13.98
CA VAL A 308 -20.71 9.23 -15.41
C VAL A 308 -20.63 7.96 -16.23
N LEU A 309 -19.90 6.94 -15.76
CA LEU A 309 -19.81 5.65 -16.46
C LEU A 309 -21.16 4.93 -16.52
N LEU A 310 -22.02 5.04 -15.51
CA LEU A 310 -23.39 4.51 -15.55
C LEU A 310 -24.30 5.24 -16.55
N LEU A 311 -24.08 6.54 -16.74
CA LEU A 311 -24.90 7.37 -17.62
C LEU A 311 -24.45 7.30 -19.08
N VAL A 312 -23.15 7.13 -19.32
CA VAL A 312 -22.52 7.21 -20.65
C VAL A 312 -22.11 5.84 -21.18
N GLY A 313 -21.84 4.87 -20.30
CA GLY A 313 -21.41 3.54 -20.67
C GLY A 313 -22.57 2.54 -20.69
N ASP A 314 -22.57 1.66 -21.68
CA ASP A 314 -23.42 0.46 -21.71
C ASP A 314 -22.86 -0.63 -20.77
N VAL A 315 -22.53 -0.22 -19.56
CA VAL A 315 -21.48 -0.81 -18.74
C VAL A 315 -21.95 -0.88 -17.29
N SER A 316 -22.50 -2.02 -16.88
CA SER A 316 -23.08 -2.18 -15.54
C SER A 316 -22.12 -2.83 -14.52
N VAL A 317 -21.22 -3.71 -14.95
CA VAL A 317 -20.30 -4.44 -14.06
C VAL A 317 -19.02 -3.64 -13.75
N GLU A 318 -18.56 -2.83 -14.70
CA GLU A 318 -17.24 -2.18 -14.66
C GLU A 318 -17.24 -0.94 -13.74
N VAL A 319 -18.42 -0.41 -13.43
CA VAL A 319 -18.64 0.68 -12.46
C VAL A 319 -18.36 0.24 -11.03
N GLY A 320 -18.52 -1.05 -10.73
CA GLY A 320 -18.43 -1.59 -9.38
C GLY A 320 -17.09 -1.30 -8.70
N ILE A 321 -15.98 -1.33 -9.44
CA ILE A 321 -14.65 -1.05 -8.88
C ILE A 321 -14.55 0.38 -8.33
N TRP A 322 -15.10 1.37 -9.03
CA TRP A 322 -15.07 2.77 -8.61
C TRP A 322 -16.02 3.05 -7.45
N VAL A 323 -17.14 2.35 -7.38
CA VAL A 323 -18.04 2.41 -6.21
C VAL A 323 -17.34 1.82 -4.98
N VAL A 324 -16.73 0.64 -5.11
CA VAL A 324 -15.98 -0.01 -4.02
C VAL A 324 -14.84 0.90 -3.55
N TRP A 325 -14.06 1.45 -4.47
CA TRP A 325 -12.98 2.38 -4.12
C TRP A 325 -13.50 3.72 -3.60
N GLY A 326 -14.65 4.22 -4.06
CA GLY A 326 -15.30 5.40 -3.50
C GLY A 326 -15.68 5.21 -2.03
N VAL A 327 -16.27 4.06 -1.69
CA VAL A 327 -16.57 3.70 -0.30
C VAL A 327 -15.28 3.54 0.51
N PHE A 328 -14.30 2.79 -0.02
CA PHE A 328 -13.04 2.55 0.67
C PHE A 328 -12.26 3.84 0.94
N THR A 329 -12.16 4.72 -0.05
CA THR A 329 -11.49 6.03 0.11
C THR A 329 -12.25 6.97 1.03
N THR A 330 -13.58 6.85 1.13
CA THR A 330 -14.36 7.59 2.15
C THR A 330 -13.95 7.16 3.56
N VAL A 331 -13.84 5.85 3.79
CA VAL A 331 -13.38 5.31 5.09
C VAL A 331 -11.96 5.78 5.39
N LEU A 332 -11.07 5.77 4.42
CA LEU A 332 -9.71 6.25 4.60
C LEU A 332 -9.63 7.75 4.84
N ALA A 333 -10.45 8.56 4.16
CA ALA A 333 -10.53 9.99 4.40
C ALA A 333 -11.03 10.29 5.83
N PHE A 334 -11.96 9.48 6.36
CA PHE A 334 -12.45 9.60 7.73
C PHE A 334 -11.36 9.38 8.78
N PHE A 335 -10.43 8.44 8.56
CA PHE A 335 -9.29 8.22 9.46
C PHE A 335 -8.21 9.31 9.37
N GLY A 336 -8.27 10.18 8.35
CA GLY A 336 -7.33 11.28 8.16
C GLY A 336 -5.95 10.84 7.64
N PRO A 337 -5.07 11.81 7.37
CA PRO A 337 -3.73 11.55 6.86
C PRO A 337 -2.73 11.18 7.97
N ALA A 338 -1.55 10.72 7.55
CA ALA A 338 -0.41 10.58 8.46
C ALA A 338 0.01 11.93 9.08
N THR A 339 0.32 11.92 10.37
CA THR A 339 0.71 13.10 11.16
C THR A 339 2.20 13.03 11.54
N PRO A 340 3.10 13.53 10.68
CA PRO A 340 4.53 13.49 10.98
C PRO A 340 4.87 14.29 12.25
N ILE A 341 5.94 13.91 12.96
CA ILE A 341 6.36 14.59 14.20
C ILE A 341 6.84 16.02 13.90
N ARG A 342 7.65 16.21 12.84
CA ARG A 342 8.14 17.53 12.38
C ARG A 342 7.57 17.92 11.02
N GLU A 343 7.12 19.17 10.91
CA GLU A 343 6.42 19.73 9.73
C GLU A 343 7.32 20.51 8.75
N GLU A 344 8.64 20.30 8.82
CA GLU A 344 9.62 21.01 7.98
C GLU A 344 9.32 20.93 6.47
N PRO A 345 9.57 22.01 5.71
CA PRO A 345 9.36 22.01 4.27
C PRO A 345 10.30 21.05 3.54
N LEU A 346 9.83 20.54 2.39
CA LEU A 346 10.60 19.66 1.51
C LEU A 346 11.56 20.45 0.63
N ASP A 347 12.73 19.87 0.36
CA ASP A 347 13.67 20.36 -0.64
C ASP A 347 13.14 20.13 -2.08
N ARG A 348 13.69 20.87 -3.06
CA ARG A 348 13.23 20.81 -4.45
C ARG A 348 13.37 19.43 -5.09
N LYS A 349 14.37 18.63 -4.70
CA LYS A 349 14.55 17.28 -5.28
C LYS A 349 13.41 16.37 -4.83
N ARG A 350 13.08 16.42 -3.55
CA ARG A 350 11.93 15.70 -2.99
C ARG A 350 10.60 16.15 -3.59
N GLN A 351 10.41 17.45 -3.80
CA GLN A 351 9.21 17.92 -4.51
C GLN A 351 9.10 17.32 -5.92
N ALA A 352 10.21 17.24 -6.66
CA ALA A 352 10.25 16.61 -7.97
C ALA A 352 9.96 15.10 -7.92
N VAL A 353 10.47 14.39 -6.91
CA VAL A 353 10.16 12.97 -6.68
C VAL A 353 8.67 12.78 -6.43
N GLY A 354 8.06 13.58 -5.55
CA GLY A 354 6.62 13.51 -5.29
C GLY A 354 5.76 13.78 -6.52
N LEU A 355 6.16 14.74 -7.36
CA LEU A 355 5.49 14.99 -8.64
C LEU A 355 5.64 13.81 -9.60
N LEU A 356 6.85 13.27 -9.74
CA LEU A 356 7.13 12.09 -10.56
C LEU A 356 6.26 10.91 -10.14
N THR A 357 6.09 10.68 -8.84
CA THR A 357 5.24 9.62 -8.31
C THR A 357 3.79 9.78 -8.80
N PHE A 358 3.22 10.99 -8.76
CA PHE A 358 1.87 11.20 -9.31
C PHE A 358 1.79 11.05 -10.83
N VAL A 359 2.83 11.47 -11.57
CA VAL A 359 2.92 11.23 -13.02
C VAL A 359 2.89 9.73 -13.31
N VAL A 360 3.62 8.92 -12.54
CA VAL A 360 3.58 7.46 -12.63
C VAL A 360 2.17 6.92 -12.37
N GLY A 361 1.46 7.44 -11.36
CA GLY A 361 0.06 7.11 -11.12
C GLY A 361 -0.84 7.40 -12.33
N VAL A 362 -0.69 8.57 -12.96
CA VAL A 362 -1.43 8.95 -14.17
C VAL A 362 -1.12 8.01 -15.34
N LEU A 363 0.14 7.60 -15.52
CA LEU A 363 0.52 6.65 -16.58
C LEU A 363 -0.10 5.27 -16.37
N CYS A 364 -0.40 4.90 -15.12
CA CYS A 364 -1.03 3.64 -14.76
C CYS A 364 -2.57 3.72 -14.69
N PHE A 365 -3.15 4.91 -14.84
CA PHE A 365 -4.59 5.10 -14.72
C PHE A 365 -5.36 4.34 -15.80
N MET A 366 -6.39 3.61 -15.39
CA MET A 366 -7.27 2.82 -16.24
C MET A 366 -8.72 3.22 -15.97
N PRO A 367 -9.34 4.09 -16.79
CA PRO A 367 -10.73 4.54 -16.60
C PRO A 367 -11.72 3.37 -16.46
N VAL A 368 -11.52 2.33 -17.25
CA VAL A 368 -12.35 1.12 -17.26
C VAL A 368 -11.40 -0.07 -17.26
N PRO A 369 -11.04 -0.61 -16.08
CA PRO A 369 -9.99 -1.62 -15.98
C PRO A 369 -10.24 -2.86 -16.85
N PHE A 370 -11.47 -3.34 -16.90
CA PHE A 370 -11.85 -4.42 -17.78
C PHE A 370 -13.27 -4.21 -18.27
N ARG A 371 -13.59 -4.80 -19.42
CA ARG A 371 -14.91 -4.83 -20.01
C ARG A 371 -15.40 -6.25 -20.23
N ILE A 372 -16.70 -6.45 -20.04
CA ILE A 372 -17.33 -7.74 -20.33
C ILE A 372 -18.15 -7.57 -21.61
N ILE A 373 -17.66 -8.14 -22.71
CA ILE A 373 -18.34 -8.13 -24.01
C ILE A 373 -19.13 -9.43 -24.14
N VAL A 374 -20.46 -9.34 -24.14
CA VAL A 374 -21.39 -10.47 -24.32
C VAL A 374 -21.75 -10.65 -25.78
#